data_AF-A0A820II70-F1
#
_entry.id   AF-A0A820II70-F1
#
_cell.length_a   1.000
_cell.length_b   1.000
_cell.length_c   1.000
_cell.angle_alpha   90.00
_cell.angle_beta   90.00
_cell.angle_gamma   90.00
#
_symmetry.space_group_name_H-M   'P 1'
#
loop_
_entity.id
_entity.type
_entity.pdbx_description
1 polymer ?
#
loop_
_entity_poly.entity_id
_entity_poly.type
_entity_poly.pdbx_seq_one_letter_code
_entity_poly.pdbx_strand_id
1 'polypeptide(L)'
;MDLSTVATFSNDLLIYSSGSIPINTKELNLKQTLLGGQSFRWIEQNLNEFIGVLGSYIVRLQHQNDNLRYTFFTNNEDLIKYSNNNDRRVETALILHNYFQLTIKLSELFEKWC
;
A
#
# COMPACT_ATOMS: atom_id res chain seq x y z
N MET A 1 -15.57 12.35 -22.68
CA MET A 1 -14.78 12.47 -21.44
C MET A 1 -13.78 11.33 -21.51
N ASP A 2 -12.55 11.67 -21.87
CA ASP A 2 -11.50 10.70 -22.17
C ASP A 2 -10.94 10.13 -20.86
N LEU A 3 -10.98 8.80 -20.70
CA LEU A 3 -10.48 8.08 -19.54
C LEU A 3 -8.99 7.70 -19.67
N SER A 4 -8.28 8.28 -20.64
CA SER A 4 -6.86 8.00 -20.91
C SER A 4 -5.86 8.65 -19.95
N THR A 5 -6.30 9.30 -18.86
CA THR A 5 -5.38 9.79 -17.81
C THR A 5 -4.90 8.64 -16.93
N VAL A 6 -4.23 7.67 -17.55
CA VAL A 6 -3.36 6.73 -16.86
C VAL A 6 -2.31 7.57 -16.18
N ALA A 7 -2.29 7.53 -14.84
CA ALA A 7 -1.26 8.14 -14.02
C ALA A 7 0.12 7.71 -14.55
N THR A 8 0.68 8.53 -15.44
CA THR A 8 2.04 8.39 -15.90
C THR A 8 2.83 8.86 -14.69
N PHE A 9 3.43 7.91 -13.96
CA PHE A 9 4.31 8.24 -12.86
C PHE A 9 5.33 9.26 -13.40
N SER A 10 5.37 10.46 -12.82
CA SER A 10 6.33 11.48 -13.23
C SER A 10 7.72 10.87 -13.18
N ASN A 11 8.59 11.22 -14.13
CA ASN A 11 9.99 10.78 -14.14
C ASN A 11 10.75 11.20 -12.86
N ASP A 12 10.17 12.08 -12.04
CA ASP A 12 10.75 12.60 -10.80
C ASP A 12 10.45 11.73 -9.55
N LEU A 13 9.69 10.63 -9.71
CA LEU A 13 9.39 9.73 -8.59
C LEU A 13 10.47 8.65 -8.45
N LEU A 14 11.11 8.66 -7.29
CA LEU A 14 12.12 7.69 -6.90
C LEU A 14 11.48 6.62 -6.02
N ILE A 15 11.94 5.37 -6.16
CA ILE A 15 11.55 4.29 -5.27
C ILE A 15 12.19 4.54 -3.90
N TYR A 16 11.36 4.84 -2.91
CA TYR A 16 11.79 4.93 -1.52
C TYR A 16 12.06 3.54 -0.96
N SER A 17 11.13 2.60 -1.13
CA SER A 17 11.22 1.22 -0.64
C SER A 17 10.25 0.31 -1.37
N SER A 18 10.56 -0.98 -1.42
CA SER A 18 9.64 -2.02 -1.90
C SER A 18 9.78 -3.30 -1.06
N GLY A 19 8.69 -4.03 -0.90
CA GLY A 19 8.69 -5.27 -0.15
C GLY A 19 7.37 -6.02 -0.21
N SER A 20 7.22 -6.99 0.69
CA SER A 20 6.02 -7.79 0.85
C SER A 20 5.73 -8.04 2.33
N ILE A 21 4.45 -8.02 2.69
CA ILE A 21 3.96 -8.43 4.01
C ILE A 21 3.12 -9.70 3.82
N PRO A 22 3.40 -10.80 4.55
CA PRO A 22 2.55 -11.99 4.52
C PRO A 22 1.18 -11.66 5.09
N ILE A 23 0.15 -11.70 4.25
CA ILE A 23 -1.23 -11.46 4.63
C ILE A 23 -2.17 -12.03 3.55
N ASN A 24 -3.05 -12.94 3.96
CA ASN A 24 -4.02 -13.54 3.06
C ASN A 24 -5.25 -12.62 2.87
N THR A 25 -6.06 -12.91 1.86
CA THR A 25 -7.21 -12.07 1.47
C THR A 25 -8.39 -12.11 2.44
N LYS A 26 -8.41 -13.07 3.39
CA LYS A 26 -9.42 -13.13 4.47
C LYS A 26 -9.12 -12.13 5.58
N GLU A 27 -7.84 -11.83 5.80
CA GLU A 27 -7.40 -10.84 6.79
C GLU A 27 -7.38 -9.42 6.22
N LEU A 28 -7.10 -9.27 4.92
CA LEU A 28 -7.15 -7.98 4.22
C LEU A 28 -7.63 -8.15 2.78
N ASN A 29 -8.80 -7.59 2.47
CA ASN A 29 -9.26 -7.46 1.08
C ASN A 29 -9.09 -6.01 0.60
N LEU A 30 -8.07 -5.75 -0.23
CA LEU A 30 -7.77 -4.38 -0.69
C LEU A 30 -8.95 -3.72 -1.40
N LYS A 31 -9.67 -4.44 -2.27
CA LYS A 31 -10.77 -3.84 -3.04
C LYS A 31 -11.88 -3.36 -2.12
N GLN A 32 -12.31 -4.22 -1.19
CA GLN A 32 -13.35 -3.87 -0.22
C GLN A 32 -12.88 -2.77 0.74
N THR A 33 -11.62 -2.83 1.19
CA THR A 33 -11.08 -1.88 2.18
C THR A 33 -10.84 -0.49 1.57
N LEU A 34 -10.15 -0.44 0.44
CA LEU A 34 -9.71 0.82 -0.18
C LEU A 34 -10.81 1.54 -0.94
N LEU A 35 -11.76 0.80 -1.53
CA LEU A 35 -12.90 1.37 -2.26
C LEU A 35 -14.20 1.37 -1.45
N GLY A 36 -14.20 0.85 -0.23
CA GLY A 36 -15.36 0.76 0.65
C GLY A 36 -15.78 2.08 1.32
N GLY A 37 -15.22 3.22 0.90
CA GLY A 37 -15.58 4.55 1.41
C GLY A 37 -14.87 4.98 2.70
N GLN A 38 -13.96 4.17 3.24
CA GLN A 38 -13.13 4.56 4.40
C GLN A 38 -12.03 5.55 3.99
N SER A 39 -11.56 5.48 2.75
CA SER A 39 -10.58 6.39 2.17
C SER A 39 -10.94 6.68 0.73
N PHE A 40 -10.66 7.90 0.28
CA PHE A 40 -10.89 8.36 -1.10
C PHE A 40 -9.58 8.63 -1.86
N ARG A 41 -8.44 8.26 -1.26
CA ARG A 41 -7.09 8.54 -1.79
C ARG A 41 -6.52 7.39 -2.62
N TRP A 42 -7.34 6.39 -2.92
CA TRP A 42 -6.91 5.17 -3.61
C TRP A 42 -7.67 5.03 -4.92
N ILE A 43 -6.95 4.60 -5.95
CA ILE A 43 -7.49 4.23 -7.26
C ILE A 43 -7.03 2.82 -7.62
N GLU A 44 -7.88 2.04 -8.25
CA GLU A 44 -7.50 0.76 -8.87
C GLU A 44 -6.96 1.07 -10.27
N GLN A 45 -5.64 0.89 -10.49
CA GLN A 45 -5.03 1.15 -11.80
C GLN A 45 -5.13 -0.07 -12.72
N ASN A 46 -4.90 -1.26 -12.17
CA ASN A 46 -5.04 -2.55 -12.84
C ASN A 46 -5.79 -3.51 -11.91
N LEU A 47 -6.19 -4.69 -12.42
CA LEU A 47 -6.90 -5.68 -11.62
C LEU A 47 -6.12 -6.02 -10.33
N ASN A 48 -6.71 -5.69 -9.18
CA ASN A 48 -6.13 -5.86 -7.84
C ASN A 48 -4.82 -5.07 -7.57
N GLU A 49 -4.50 -4.07 -8.39
CA GLU A 49 -3.38 -3.15 -8.16
C GLU A 49 -3.92 -1.75 -7.84
N PHE A 50 -3.56 -1.25 -6.67
CA PHE A 50 -4.05 0.01 -6.14
C PHE A 50 -2.91 1.00 -6.00
N ILE A 51 -3.17 2.24 -6.41
CA ILE A 51 -2.27 3.37 -6.18
C ILE A 51 -2.98 4.37 -5.30
N GLY A 52 -2.26 4.89 -4.32
CA GLY A 52 -2.79 5.94 -3.47
C GLY A 52 -1.70 6.73 -2.76
N VAL A 53 -2.13 7.53 -1.80
CA VAL A 53 -1.24 8.40 -1.03
C VAL A 53 -1.32 8.05 0.45
N LEU A 54 -0.17 7.76 1.05
CA LEU A 54 0.01 7.55 2.49
C LEU A 54 1.08 8.51 3.01
N GLY A 55 0.65 9.47 3.85
CA GLY A 55 1.55 10.53 4.32
C GLY A 55 2.12 11.33 3.14
N SER A 56 3.45 11.39 3.04
CA SER A 56 4.19 12.02 1.94
C SER A 56 4.54 11.07 0.80
N TYR A 57 4.07 9.82 0.84
CA TYR A 57 4.43 8.79 -0.14
C TYR A 57 3.28 8.51 -1.10
N ILE A 58 3.62 8.32 -2.36
CA ILE A 58 2.76 7.59 -3.29
C ILE A 58 3.03 6.11 -3.06
N VAL A 59 1.97 5.32 -2.94
CA VAL A 59 2.08 3.90 -2.61
C VAL A 59 1.33 3.08 -3.63
N ARG A 60 2.02 2.06 -4.16
CA ARG A 60 1.42 1.01 -4.97
C ARG A 60 1.26 -0.24 -4.10
N LEU A 61 0.08 -0.83 -4.11
CA LEU A 61 -0.27 -2.05 -3.39
C LEU A 61 -0.86 -3.10 -4.32
N GLN A 62 -0.50 -4.37 -4.12
CA GLN A 62 -1.06 -5.48 -4.87
C GLN A 62 -1.05 -6.76 -4.03
N HIS A 63 -2.16 -7.51 -4.01
CA HIS A 63 -2.13 -8.87 -3.46
C HIS A 63 -1.56 -9.86 -4.48
N GLN A 64 -0.66 -10.72 -4.01
CA GLN A 64 -0.16 -11.85 -4.78
C GLN A 64 0.24 -12.99 -3.85
N ASN A 65 -0.34 -14.19 -4.05
CA ASN A 65 0.01 -15.42 -3.32
C ASN A 65 0.11 -15.23 -1.80
N ASP A 66 -0.97 -14.81 -1.13
CA ASP A 66 -1.02 -14.53 0.32
C ASP A 66 0.01 -13.52 0.83
N ASN A 67 0.44 -12.61 -0.04
CA ASN A 67 1.29 -11.49 0.32
C ASN A 67 0.69 -10.19 -0.21
N LEU A 68 0.78 -9.14 0.60
CA LEU A 68 0.61 -7.76 0.18
C LEU A 68 1.97 -7.25 -0.32
N ARG A 69 2.12 -7.11 -1.63
CA ARG A 69 3.27 -6.44 -2.25
C ARG A 69 3.06 -4.94 -2.19
N TYR A 70 4.14 -4.22 -1.90
CA TYR A 70 4.11 -2.77 -1.84
C TYR A 70 5.35 -2.13 -2.47
N THR A 71 5.14 -0.93 -3.02
CA THR A 71 6.20 -0.01 -3.41
C THR A 71 5.84 1.40 -2.96
N PHE A 72 6.74 2.04 -2.23
CA PHE A 72 6.65 3.43 -1.80
C PHE A 72 7.51 4.28 -2.71
N PHE A 73 6.93 5.37 -3.20
CA PHE A 73 7.60 6.35 -4.05
C PHE A 73 7.67 7.70 -3.32
N THR A 74 8.75 8.42 -3.57
CA THR A 74 9.00 9.77 -3.05
C THR A 74 9.69 10.60 -4.13
N ASN A 75 9.53 11.92 -4.08
CA ASN A 75 10.33 12.86 -4.87
C ASN A 75 11.43 13.52 -4.02
N ASN A 76 11.62 13.06 -2.78
CA ASN A 76 12.63 13.59 -1.87
C ASN A 76 13.91 12.74 -1.92
N GLU A 77 14.93 13.25 -2.60
CA GLU A 77 16.24 12.61 -2.74
C GLU A 77 17.00 12.45 -1.42
N ASP A 78 16.84 13.41 -0.49
CA ASP A 78 17.52 13.37 0.80
C ASP A 78 17.06 12.15 1.62
N LEU A 79 15.77 11.81 1.57
CA LEU A 79 15.24 10.61 2.25
C LEU A 79 15.92 9.32 1.76
N ILE A 80 16.27 9.25 0.47
CA ILE A 80 16.95 8.09 -0.11
C ILE A 80 18.44 8.08 0.24
N LYS A 81 19.07 9.26 0.28
CA LYS A 81 20.51 9.43 0.52
C LYS A 81 20.90 9.13 1.97
N TYR A 82 20.10 9.56 2.93
CA TYR A 82 20.44 9.47 4.36
C TYR A 82 19.92 8.20 5.05
N SER A 83 19.02 7.46 4.41
CA SER A 83 18.45 6.24 4.98
C SER A 83 18.90 4.99 4.21
N ASN A 84 19.43 4.00 4.94
CA ASN A 84 19.80 2.74 4.31
C ASN A 84 18.54 1.94 3.89
N ASN A 85 18.69 1.01 2.94
CA ASN A 85 17.55 0.27 2.40
C ASN A 85 16.80 -0.56 3.45
N ASN A 86 17.47 -1.08 4.49
CA ASN A 86 16.83 -1.90 5.50
C ASN A 86 15.92 -1.05 6.40
N ASP A 87 16.39 0.10 6.84
CA ASP A 87 15.62 1.03 7.66
C ASP A 87 14.35 1.49 6.93
N ARG A 88 14.48 1.82 5.64
CA ARG A 88 13.33 2.18 4.79
C ARG A 88 12.31 1.04 4.65
N ARG A 89 12.77 -0.20 4.53
CA ARG A 89 11.89 -1.38 4.46
C ARG A 89 11.17 -1.64 5.77
N VAL A 90 11.87 -1.48 6.91
CA VAL A 90 11.26 -1.61 8.25
C VAL A 90 10.22 -0.51 8.47
N GLU A 91 10.56 0.75 8.17
CA GLU A 91 9.65 1.88 8.29
C GLU A 91 8.39 1.70 7.44
N THR A 92 8.55 1.40 6.15
CA THR A 92 7.40 1.24 5.24
C THR A 92 6.53 0.04 5.60
N ALA A 93 7.10 -1.05 6.10
CA ALA A 93 6.33 -2.16 6.65
C ALA A 93 5.52 -1.72 7.88
N LEU A 94 6.11 -0.97 8.81
CA LEU A 94 5.41 -0.45 9.99
C LEU A 94 4.27 0.52 9.63
N ILE A 95 4.48 1.39 8.64
CA ILE A 95 3.43 2.28 8.12
C ILE A 95 2.22 1.47 7.66
N LEU A 96 2.44 0.41 6.86
CA LEU A 96 1.35 -0.45 6.37
C LEU A 96 0.69 -1.27 7.48
N HIS A 97 1.48 -1.82 8.40
CA HIS A 97 0.96 -2.53 9.57
C HIS A 97 0.01 -1.64 10.38
N ASN A 98 0.38 -0.38 10.61
CA ASN A 98 -0.44 0.56 11.36
C ASN A 98 -1.65 1.03 10.55
N TYR A 99 -1.47 1.38 9.27
CA TYR A 99 -2.54 1.89 8.42
C TYR A 99 -3.67 0.86 8.24
N PHE A 100 -3.32 -0.41 8.03
CA PHE A 100 -4.28 -1.51 7.88
C PHE A 100 -4.60 -2.25 9.18
N GLN A 101 -4.02 -1.82 10.31
CA GLN A 101 -4.18 -2.46 11.62
C GLN A 101 -3.90 -3.98 11.61
N LEU A 102 -2.87 -4.41 10.89
CA LEU A 102 -2.57 -5.82 10.62
C LEU A 102 -2.17 -6.64 11.86
N THR A 103 -2.05 -6.01 13.03
CA THR A 103 -1.87 -6.72 14.31
C THR A 103 -3.17 -7.37 14.78
N ILE A 104 -4.32 -6.86 14.33
CA ILE A 104 -5.63 -7.41 14.66
C ILE A 104 -5.95 -8.52 13.66
N LYS A 105 -6.28 -9.70 14.17
CA LYS A 105 -6.77 -10.81 13.34
C LYS A 105 -8.25 -10.61 13.04
N LEU A 106 -8.55 -10.30 11.79
CA LEU A 106 -9.92 -10.03 11.35
C LEU A 106 -10.77 -11.30 11.45
N SER A 107 -10.21 -12.48 11.19
CA SER A 107 -10.90 -13.76 11.36
C SER A 107 -11.46 -13.97 12.78
N GLU A 108 -10.67 -13.69 13.82
CA GLU A 108 -11.09 -13.81 15.22
C GLU A 108 -12.22 -12.82 15.59
N LEU A 109 -12.29 -11.67 14.90
CA LEU A 109 -13.40 -10.71 15.07
C LEU A 109 -14.67 -11.21 14.39
N PHE A 110 -14.57 -11.75 13.17
CA PHE A 110 -15.72 -12.32 12.47
C PHE A 110 -16.36 -13.47 13.25
N GLU A 111 -15.56 -14.31 13.91
CA GLU A 111 -16.06 -15.39 14.76
C GLU A 111 -16.86 -14.88 15.97
N LYS A 112 -16.58 -13.66 16.45
CA LYS A 112 -17.27 -13.07 17.62
C LYS A 112 -18.50 -12.26 17.25
N TRP A 113 -18.56 -11.73 16.03
CA TRP A 113 -19.68 -10.90 15.56
C TRP A 113 -20.81 -11.71 14.93
N CYS A 114 -20.48 -12.88 14.38
CA CYS A 114 -21.47 -13.85 13.90
C CYS A 114 -22.11 -14.60 15.06
#